data_AF-A0A0U3M8N5-F1
#
_entry.id   AF-A0A0U3M8N5-F1
#
_cell.length_a   1.000
_cell.length_b   1.000
_cell.length_c   1.000
_cell.angle_alpha   90.00
_cell.angle_beta   90.00
_cell.angle_gamma   90.00
#
_symmetry.space_group_name_H-M   'P 1'
#
loop_
_entity.id
_entity.type
_entity.pdbx_description
1 polymer ?
#
loop_
_entity_poly.entity_id
_entity_poly.type
_entity_poly.pdbx_seq_one_letter_code
_entity_poly.pdbx_strand_id
1 'polypeptide(L)'
;MKTFFKLLLALGLVMVLTSVALGVVAFGVLNDADGVHLVINGHEWTGEALDMADGFTVFLSLILCGLVLCVTIPLVLLLGLGLPLLLLGGLALLAVAAVLGAGALLGSPLLLVVLVVWLLMRDRSPKAGRRARRGDTAAVQEPTLPA
;
A
#
# COMPACT_ATOMS: atom_id res chain seq x y z
N MET A 1 14.40 14.93 -0.79
CA MET A 1 14.09 13.51 -0.47
C MET A 1 15.06 12.87 0.53
N LYS A 2 16.39 13.10 0.46
CA LYS A 2 17.36 12.49 1.39
C LYS A 2 17.28 12.97 2.85
N THR A 3 16.84 14.20 3.09
CA THR A 3 16.78 14.81 4.43
C THR A 3 15.57 14.35 5.24
N PHE A 4 14.37 14.34 4.64
CA PHE A 4 13.14 13.92 5.33
C PHE A 4 13.19 12.44 5.77
N PHE A 5 13.66 11.54 4.89
CA PHE A 5 13.81 10.13 5.23
C PHE A 5 14.84 9.91 6.34
N LYS A 6 15.99 10.60 6.28
CA LYS A 6 16.99 10.56 7.37
C LYS A 6 16.45 11.10 8.69
N LEU A 7 15.60 12.13 8.64
CA LEU A 7 15.02 12.75 9.84
C LEU A 7 13.98 11.83 10.49
N LEU A 8 13.10 11.22 9.70
CA LEU A 8 12.15 10.20 10.18
C LEU A 8 12.88 8.98 10.74
N LEU A 9 13.92 8.49 10.05
CA LEU A 9 14.75 7.38 10.51
C LEU A 9 15.46 7.73 11.83
N ALA A 10 16.06 8.92 11.91
CA ALA A 10 16.76 9.38 13.11
C ALA A 10 15.78 9.56 14.28
N LEU A 11 14.60 10.14 14.04
CA LEU A 11 13.59 10.32 15.09
C LEU A 11 13.07 8.97 15.60
N GLY A 12 12.81 8.03 14.70
CA GLY A 12 12.42 6.66 15.07
C GLY A 12 13.52 5.94 15.86
N LEU A 13 14.78 6.06 15.41
CA LEU A 13 15.94 5.50 16.10
C LEU A 13 16.12 6.09 17.50
N VAL A 14 15.96 7.42 17.64
CA VAL A 14 16.03 8.11 18.93
C VAL A 14 14.91 7.62 19.85
N MET A 15 13.68 7.51 19.36
CA MET A 15 12.55 7.00 20.15
C MET A 15 12.78 5.57 20.65
N VAL A 16 13.29 4.69 19.79
CA VAL A 16 13.64 3.31 20.16
C VAL A 16 14.75 3.30 21.21
N LEU A 17 15.82 4.07 21.00
CA LEU A 17 16.92 4.17 21.96
C LEU A 17 16.46 4.71 23.31
N THR A 18 15.60 5.74 23.35
CA THR A 18 15.05 6.27 24.60
C THR A 18 14.13 5.26 25.29
N SER A 19 13.32 4.51 24.53
CA SER A 19 12.45 3.48 25.10
C SER A 19 13.25 2.34 25.72
N VAL A 20 14.30 1.88 25.03
CA VAL A 20 15.22 0.87 25.55
C VAL A 20 15.96 1.40 26.78
N ALA A 21 16.47 2.63 26.74
CA ALA A 21 17.17 3.24 27.87
C ALA A 21 16.27 3.38 29.10
N LEU A 22 15.03 3.88 28.93
CA LEU A 22 14.06 3.94 30.02
C LEU A 22 13.68 2.54 30.53
N GLY A 23 13.54 1.57 29.64
CA GLY A 23 13.27 0.18 30.03
C GLY A 23 14.39 -0.39 30.88
N VAL A 24 15.65 -0.24 30.46
CA VAL A 24 16.83 -0.70 31.23
C VAL A 24 16.92 0.01 32.57
N VAL A 25 16.70 1.32 32.62
CA VAL A 25 16.70 2.08 33.88
C VAL A 25 15.56 1.63 34.79
N ALA A 26 14.35 1.43 34.27
CA ALA A 26 13.21 0.96 35.06
C ALA A 26 13.45 -0.45 35.61
N PHE A 27 14.00 -1.36 34.82
CA PHE A 27 14.38 -2.70 35.26
C PHE A 27 15.54 -2.70 36.27
N GLY A 28 16.49 -1.77 36.14
CA GLY A 28 17.57 -1.57 37.10
C GLY A 28 17.05 -1.06 38.45
N VAL A 29 16.18 -0.05 38.43
CA VAL A 29 15.54 0.48 39.64
C VAL A 29 14.63 -0.55 40.31
N LEU A 30 13.94 -1.39 39.55
CA LEU A 30 13.13 -2.49 40.10
C LEU A 30 13.99 -3.62 40.69
N ASN A 31 15.18 -3.90 40.14
CA ASN A 31 16.09 -4.92 40.69
C ASN A 31 16.80 -4.45 41.96
N ASP A 32 17.10 -3.16 42.08
CA ASP A 32 17.72 -2.58 43.29
C ASP A 32 16.70 -2.38 44.43
N ALA A 33 15.41 -2.53 44.18
CA ALA A 33 14.36 -2.49 45.19
C ALA A 33 14.26 -3.84 45.91
N ASP A 34 15.21 -4.08 46.81
CA ASP A 34 15.29 -5.26 47.66
C ASP A 34 14.02 -5.37 48.53
N GLY A 35 13.26 -6.46 48.38
CA GLY A 35 12.17 -6.86 49.26
C GLY A 35 10.84 -6.10 49.10
N VAL A 36 10.01 -6.49 48.13
CA VAL A 36 8.59 -6.09 48.12
C VAL A 36 7.85 -6.88 49.20
N HIS A 37 7.76 -6.30 50.40
CA HIS A 37 6.96 -6.84 51.50
C HIS A 37 5.46 -6.59 51.24
N LEU A 38 4.77 -7.61 50.70
CA LEU A 38 3.31 -7.59 50.54
C LEU A 38 2.65 -7.88 51.89
N VAL A 39 2.10 -6.84 52.53
CA VAL A 39 1.28 -6.96 53.74
C VAL A 39 -0.19 -7.03 53.33
N ILE A 40 -0.77 -8.22 53.40
CA ILE A 40 -2.21 -8.44 53.15
C ILE A 40 -2.87 -8.75 54.50
N ASN A 41 -3.85 -7.94 54.90
CA ASN A 41 -4.56 -8.07 56.19
C ASN A 41 -3.64 -8.12 57.44
N GLY A 42 -2.52 -7.39 57.42
CA GLY A 42 -1.62 -7.30 58.58
C GLY A 42 -0.79 -8.56 58.84
N HIS A 43 -0.83 -9.56 57.96
CA HIS A 43 0.12 -10.65 57.95
C HIS A 43 1.23 -10.35 56.95
N GLU A 44 2.47 -10.32 57.44
CA GLU A 44 3.67 -10.26 56.63
C GLU A 44 3.90 -11.64 55.97
N TRP A 45 3.80 -11.69 54.65
CA TRP A 45 4.09 -12.90 53.88
C TRP A 45 5.54 -12.83 53.42
N THR A 46 6.44 -13.44 54.19
CA THR A 46 7.87 -13.53 53.86
C THR A 46 8.23 -14.92 53.37
N GLY A 47 8.80 -15.01 52.16
CA GLY A 47 9.59 -16.16 51.70
C GLY A 47 8.87 -17.16 50.79
N GLU A 48 8.00 -18.01 51.31
CA GLU A 48 7.61 -19.24 50.56
C GLU A 48 6.47 -19.06 49.54
N ALA A 49 5.59 -18.08 49.73
CA ALA A 49 4.53 -17.78 48.75
C ALA A 49 5.01 -16.90 47.59
N LEU A 50 6.14 -16.19 47.77
CA LEU A 50 6.75 -15.35 46.75
C LEU A 50 7.43 -16.18 45.66
N ASP A 51 7.95 -17.37 45.96
CA ASP A 51 8.62 -18.23 44.97
C ASP A 51 7.64 -18.81 43.93
N MET A 52 6.40 -19.16 44.34
CA MET A 52 5.33 -19.50 43.39
C MET A 52 4.81 -18.27 42.61
N ALA A 53 4.78 -17.10 43.25
CA ALA A 53 4.41 -15.85 42.59
C ALA A 53 5.48 -15.39 41.59
N ASP A 54 6.76 -15.66 41.85
CA ASP A 54 7.89 -15.37 40.96
C ASP A 54 7.83 -16.24 39.70
N GLY A 55 7.56 -17.54 39.82
CA GLY A 55 7.35 -18.40 38.66
C GLY A 55 6.19 -17.94 37.77
N PHE A 56 5.07 -17.51 38.38
CA PHE A 56 3.90 -17.03 37.65
C PHE A 56 4.12 -15.65 37.02
N THR A 57 4.79 -14.73 37.72
CA THR A 57 5.09 -13.38 37.18
C THR A 57 6.14 -13.44 36.09
N VAL A 58 7.15 -14.31 36.18
CA VAL A 58 8.10 -14.58 35.09
C VAL A 58 7.39 -15.16 33.87
N PHE A 59 6.49 -16.13 34.06
CA PHE A 59 5.72 -16.69 32.96
C PHE A 59 4.78 -15.65 32.31
N LEU A 60 4.07 -14.88 33.12
CA LEU A 60 3.17 -13.82 32.65
C LEU A 60 3.94 -12.72 31.91
N SER A 61 5.08 -12.29 32.45
CA SER A 61 5.94 -11.28 31.81
C SER A 61 6.57 -11.80 30.52
N LEU A 62 6.91 -13.09 30.42
CA LEU A 62 7.40 -13.71 29.19
C LEU A 62 6.31 -13.74 28.11
N ILE A 63 5.07 -14.09 28.48
CA ILE A 63 3.92 -14.03 27.57
C ILE A 63 3.67 -12.59 27.12
N LEU A 64 3.65 -11.64 28.05
CA LEU A 64 3.42 -10.23 27.74
C LEU A 64 4.53 -9.68 26.83
N CYS A 65 5.79 -10.02 27.12
CA CYS A 65 6.95 -9.67 26.31
C CYS A 65 6.83 -10.24 24.90
N GLY A 66 6.48 -11.53 24.78
CA GLY A 66 6.23 -12.18 23.50
C GLY A 66 5.08 -11.54 22.72
N LEU A 67 3.98 -11.18 23.40
CA LEU A 67 2.85 -10.48 22.79
C LEU A 67 3.27 -9.10 22.26
N VAL A 68 4.01 -8.33 23.06
CA VAL A 68 4.50 -7.01 22.67
C VAL A 68 5.45 -7.12 21.47
N LEU A 69 6.40 -8.06 21.51
CA LEU A 69 7.36 -8.28 20.43
C LEU A 69 6.70 -8.77 19.13
N CYS A 70 5.76 -9.72 19.22
CA CYS A 70 5.16 -10.36 18.05
C CYS A 70 3.96 -9.59 17.47
N VAL A 71 3.27 -8.78 18.28
CA VAL A 71 2.05 -8.08 17.84
C VAL A 71 2.25 -6.57 17.87
N THR A 72 2.61 -6.01 19.03
CA THR A 72 2.64 -4.56 19.22
C THR A 72 3.76 -3.90 18.41
N ILE A 73 4.98 -4.43 18.44
CA ILE A 73 6.12 -3.90 17.67
C ILE A 73 5.83 -3.90 16.16
N PRO A 74 5.40 -5.01 15.52
CA PRO A 74 5.09 -4.99 14.10
C PRO A 74 3.90 -4.08 13.79
N LEU A 75 2.85 -4.01 14.63
CA LEU A 75 1.76 -3.06 14.42
C LEU A 75 2.23 -1.60 14.49
N VAL A 76 3.08 -1.26 15.47
CA VAL A 76 3.61 0.09 15.63
C VAL A 76 4.55 0.44 14.47
N LEU A 77 5.34 -0.51 13.96
CA LEU A 77 6.12 -0.33 12.73
C LEU A 77 5.22 -0.18 11.51
N LEU A 78 4.15 -0.97 11.39
CA LEU A 78 3.24 -0.92 10.26
C LEU A 78 2.38 0.36 10.25
N LEU A 79 1.91 0.83 11.41
CA LEU A 79 1.20 2.11 11.50
C LEU A 79 2.16 3.28 11.48
N GLY A 80 3.23 3.24 12.26
CA GLY A 80 4.18 4.35 12.39
C GLY A 80 4.98 4.61 11.13
N LEU A 81 5.42 3.55 10.43
CA LEU A 81 6.15 3.66 9.16
C LEU A 81 5.23 3.47 7.95
N GLY A 82 4.27 2.56 8.02
CA GLY A 82 3.38 2.27 6.90
C GLY A 82 2.36 3.37 6.64
N LEU A 83 1.81 4.06 7.66
CA LEU A 83 0.90 5.19 7.43
C LEU A 83 1.57 6.37 6.68
N PRO A 84 2.78 6.84 7.06
CA PRO A 84 3.44 7.89 6.28
C PRO A 84 3.89 7.40 4.90
N LEU A 85 4.31 6.13 4.75
CA LEU A 85 4.58 5.56 3.42
C LEU A 85 3.32 5.49 2.56
N LEU A 86 2.17 5.15 3.16
CA LEU A 86 0.89 5.05 2.47
C LEU A 86 0.39 6.43 2.04
N LEU A 87 0.57 7.45 2.89
CA LEU A 87 0.30 8.83 2.51
C LEU A 87 1.18 9.28 1.35
N LEU A 88 2.50 9.04 1.41
CA LEU A 88 3.41 9.41 0.34
C LEU A 88 3.10 8.66 -0.97
N GLY A 89 2.86 7.35 -0.87
CA GLY A 89 2.52 6.50 -2.00
C GLY A 89 1.19 6.92 -2.64
N GLY A 90 0.16 7.17 -1.81
CA GLY A 90 -1.14 7.66 -2.26
C GLY A 90 -1.05 9.02 -2.95
N LEU A 91 -0.28 9.96 -2.39
CA LEU A 91 -0.08 11.28 -2.99
C LEU A 91 0.67 11.20 -4.31
N ALA A 92 1.66 10.31 -4.42
CA ALA A 92 2.37 10.06 -5.67
C ALA A 92 1.45 9.45 -6.74
N LEU A 93 0.60 8.50 -6.36
CA LEU A 93 -0.38 7.88 -7.26
C LEU A 93 -1.42 8.89 -7.73
N LEU A 94 -1.89 9.75 -6.82
CA LEU A 94 -2.77 10.87 -7.15
C LEU A 94 -2.10 11.86 -8.10
N ALA A 95 -0.81 12.17 -7.90
CA ALA A 95 -0.06 13.04 -8.79
C ALA A 95 0.08 12.43 -10.20
N VAL A 96 0.39 11.14 -10.30
CA VAL A 96 0.44 10.42 -11.59
C VAL A 96 -0.93 10.42 -12.26
N ALA A 97 -2.00 10.11 -11.51
CA ALA A 97 -3.36 10.15 -12.01
C ALA A 97 -3.78 11.56 -12.47
N ALA A 98 -3.35 12.61 -11.76
CA ALA A 98 -3.61 13.99 -12.13
C ALA A 98 -2.87 14.39 -13.42
N VAL A 99 -1.60 13.98 -13.58
CA VAL A 99 -0.83 14.23 -14.81
C VAL A 99 -1.42 13.48 -15.99
N LEU A 100 -1.77 12.20 -15.81
CA LEU A 100 -2.44 11.41 -16.86
C LEU A 100 -3.82 11.96 -17.20
N GLY A 101 -4.60 12.38 -16.20
CA GLY A 101 -5.92 12.97 -16.39
C GLY A 101 -5.86 14.32 -17.10
N ALA A 102 -4.95 15.20 -16.69
CA ALA A 102 -4.71 16.48 -17.36
C ALA A 102 -4.18 16.25 -18.79
N GLY A 103 -3.25 15.32 -18.97
CA GLY A 103 -2.74 14.92 -20.27
C GLY A 103 -3.82 14.33 -21.17
N ALA A 104 -4.76 13.57 -20.62
CA ALA A 104 -5.91 13.04 -21.35
C ALA A 104 -6.91 14.14 -21.71
N LEU A 105 -7.16 15.12 -20.84
CA LEU A 105 -8.04 16.26 -21.13
C LEU A 105 -7.47 17.17 -22.22
N LEU A 106 -6.18 17.51 -22.13
CA LEU A 106 -5.46 18.32 -23.12
C LEU A 106 -5.21 17.54 -24.42
N GLY A 107 -4.98 16.23 -24.32
CA GLY A 107 -4.76 15.32 -25.45
C GLY A 107 -6.05 14.85 -26.11
N SER A 108 -7.20 14.92 -25.42
CA SER A 108 -8.53 14.53 -25.92
C SER A 108 -8.88 15.12 -27.27
N PRO A 109 -8.72 16.45 -27.52
CA PRO A 109 -8.98 17.02 -28.84
C PRO A 109 -8.06 16.45 -29.92
N LEU A 110 -6.78 16.18 -29.63
CA LEU A 110 -5.87 15.55 -30.61
C LEU A 110 -6.20 14.07 -30.84
N LEU A 111 -6.52 13.32 -29.80
CA LEU A 111 -6.94 11.92 -29.89
C LEU A 111 -8.20 11.78 -30.74
N LEU A 112 -9.16 12.72 -30.61
CA LEU A 112 -10.35 12.78 -31.45
C LEU A 112 -10.01 13.04 -32.92
N VAL A 113 -9.13 14.00 -33.20
CA VAL A 113 -8.70 14.29 -34.58
C VAL A 113 -8.00 13.08 -35.21
N VAL A 114 -7.08 12.45 -34.48
CA VAL A 114 -6.40 11.23 -34.93
C VAL A 114 -7.39 10.10 -35.15
N LEU A 115 -8.35 9.91 -34.25
CA LEU A 115 -9.38 8.87 -34.37
C LEU A 115 -10.30 9.11 -35.57
N VAL A 116 -10.70 10.37 -35.81
CA VAL A 116 -11.52 10.75 -36.99
C VAL A 116 -10.74 10.55 -38.27
N VAL A 117 -9.49 10.99 -38.36
CA VAL A 117 -8.61 10.77 -39.52
C VAL A 117 -8.40 9.28 -39.78
N TRP A 118 -8.15 8.51 -38.72
CA TRP A 118 -8.00 7.06 -38.82
C TRP A 118 -9.29 6.37 -39.27
N LEU A 119 -10.45 6.77 -38.76
CA LEU A 119 -11.75 6.26 -39.19
C LEU A 119 -11.99 6.59 -40.68
N LEU A 120 -11.68 7.82 -41.11
CA LEU A 120 -11.78 8.24 -42.51
C LEU A 120 -10.85 7.45 -43.44
N MET A 121 -9.62 7.15 -43.00
CA MET A 121 -8.68 6.33 -43.75
C MET A 121 -9.09 4.85 -43.76
N ARG A 122 -9.73 4.36 -42.69
CA ARG A 122 -10.23 2.98 -42.57
C ARG A 122 -11.43 2.72 -43.48
N ASP A 123 -12.35 3.67 -43.59
CA ASP A 123 -13.51 3.58 -44.49
C ASP A 123 -13.14 3.76 -45.98
N ARG A 124 -11.93 4.24 -46.29
CA ARG A 124 -11.37 4.15 -47.64
C ARG A 124 -10.85 2.76 -48.01
N SER A 125 -11.14 1.72 -47.21
CA SER A 125 -10.89 0.34 -47.64
C SER A 125 -11.79 0.00 -48.85
N PRO A 126 -11.21 -0.35 -50.01
CA PRO A 126 -11.90 -0.35 -51.30
C PRO A 126 -12.84 -1.54 -51.45
N LYS A 127 -14.08 -1.40 -50.96
CA LYS A 127 -15.20 -2.29 -51.31
C LYS A 127 -16.34 -1.61 -52.06
N ALA A 128 -16.14 -0.36 -52.50
CA ALA A 128 -17.06 0.33 -53.40
C ALA A 128 -16.76 0.13 -54.90
N GLY A 129 -15.71 -0.63 -55.26
CA GLY A 129 -15.29 -0.81 -56.66
C GLY A 129 -15.90 -2.01 -57.42
N ARG A 130 -16.62 -2.92 -56.75
CA ARG A 130 -17.15 -4.15 -57.40
C ARG A 130 -18.65 -4.16 -57.70
N ARG A 131 -19.42 -3.17 -57.25
CA ARG A 131 -20.86 -3.09 -57.59
C ARG A 131 -21.16 -2.29 -58.86
N ALA A 132 -20.26 -1.41 -59.30
CA ALA A 132 -20.48 -0.60 -60.51
C ALA A 132 -20.21 -1.35 -61.83
N ARG A 133 -19.52 -2.49 -61.83
CA ARG A 133 -19.14 -3.24 -63.06
C ARG A 133 -19.96 -4.52 -63.32
N ARG A 134 -21.09 -4.70 -62.62
CA ARG A 134 -22.02 -5.83 -62.79
C ARG A 134 -23.45 -5.38 -63.12
N GLY A 135 -23.60 -4.14 -63.56
CA GLY A 135 -24.87 -3.58 -64.04
C GLY A 135 -24.96 -3.41 -65.55
N ASP A 136 -23.84 -3.49 -66.27
CA ASP A 136 -23.76 -2.98 -67.66
C ASP A 136 -23.48 -4.05 -68.73
N THR A 137 -23.38 -5.32 -68.34
CA THR A 137 -23.12 -6.43 -69.28
C THR A 137 -24.29 -7.41 -69.43
N ALA A 138 -25.45 -7.11 -68.85
CA ALA A 138 -26.63 -7.98 -68.91
C ALA A 138 -27.65 -7.60 -70.00
N ALA A 139 -27.33 -6.63 -70.86
CA ALA A 139 -28.30 -6.06 -71.80
C ALA A 139 -27.80 -5.99 -73.25
N VAL A 140 -26.96 -6.91 -73.72
CA VAL A 140 -26.73 -7.07 -75.17
C VAL A 140 -26.32 -8.50 -75.48
N GLN A 141 -27.29 -9.36 -75.82
CA GLN A 141 -27.17 -10.44 -76.82
C GLN A 141 -28.43 -11.31 -76.77
N GLU A 142 -29.37 -11.09 -77.71
CA GLU A 142 -29.92 -12.21 -78.48
C GLU A 142 -30.10 -11.79 -79.95
N PRO A 143 -29.75 -12.66 -80.92
CA PRO A 143 -29.64 -12.33 -82.33
C PRO A 143 -30.93 -12.64 -83.10
N THR A 144 -31.46 -11.66 -83.82
CA THR A 144 -32.48 -11.88 -84.84
C THR A 144 -31.85 -11.76 -86.22
N LEU A 145 -31.79 -12.88 -86.96
CA LEU A 145 -31.60 -12.86 -88.41
C LEU A 145 -32.53 -13.93 -89.03
N PRO A 146 -33.57 -13.50 -89.79
CA PRO A 146 -34.44 -14.40 -90.53
C PRO A 146 -33.87 -14.79 -91.90
N ALA A 147 -34.24 -16.01 -92.31
CA ALA A 147 -34.33 -16.65 -93.64
C ALA A 147 -33.46 -16.14 -94.80
#